data_AF-A0A6N7XAN9-F1
#
_entry.id   AF-A0A6N7XAN9-F1
#
_cell.length_a   1.000
_cell.length_b   1.000
_cell.length_c   1.000
_cell.angle_alpha   90.00
_cell.angle_beta   90.00
_cell.angle_gamma   90.00
#
_symmetry.space_group_name_H-M   'P 1'
#
loop_
_entity.id
_entity.type
_entity.pdbx_description
1 polymer ?
#
loop_
_entity_poly.entity_id
_entity_poly.type
_entity_poly.pdbx_seq_one_letter_code
_entity_poly.pdbx_strand_id
1 'polypeptide(L)'
;MTLAMTVLAAVAFTVAWYSGRGEGMLLSLPCLMYWGASLMWLVDAVAEYLGEGVAIFNPSGERLANDAFLGLCVVTLGLVVWVVALLARDPRGRVREAVLRRR
;
A
#
# COMPACT_ATOMS: atom_id res chain seq x y z
N MET A 1 0.28 -10.18 -10.24
CA MET A 1 1.01 -10.22 -8.93
C MET A 1 0.84 -8.96 -8.08
N THR A 2 0.64 -7.81 -8.71
CA THR A 2 0.32 -6.52 -8.08
C THR A 2 -0.84 -6.57 -7.06
N LEU A 3 -1.92 -7.31 -7.41
CA LEU A 3 -3.08 -7.52 -6.54
C LEU A 3 -2.70 -8.14 -5.19
N ALA A 4 -1.91 -9.23 -5.20
CA ALA A 4 -1.52 -9.92 -3.98
C ALA A 4 -0.71 -9.00 -3.04
N MET A 5 0.23 -8.23 -3.59
CA MET A 5 1.05 -7.31 -2.80
C MET A 5 0.21 -6.19 -2.16
N THR A 6 -0.73 -5.62 -2.90
CA THR A 6 -1.58 -4.54 -2.35
C THR A 6 -2.61 -5.04 -1.36
N VAL A 7 -3.18 -6.23 -1.58
CA VAL A 7 -4.07 -6.84 -0.59
C VAL A 7 -3.32 -7.15 0.70
N LEU A 8 -2.10 -7.70 0.62
CA LEU A 8 -1.26 -7.95 1.79
C LEU A 8 -0.96 -6.64 2.54
N ALA A 9 -0.59 -5.57 1.83
CA ALA A 9 -0.38 -4.26 2.42
C ALA A 9 -1.67 -3.73 3.08
N ALA A 10 -2.79 -3.77 2.37
CA ALA A 10 -4.09 -3.30 2.85
C ALA A 10 -4.50 -4.03 4.14
N VAL A 11 -4.36 -5.36 4.17
CA VAL A 11 -4.66 -6.18 5.35
C VAL A 11 -3.73 -5.82 6.50
N ALA A 12 -2.41 -5.71 6.27
CA ALA A 12 -1.45 -5.36 7.32
C ALA A 12 -1.78 -3.99 7.95
N PHE A 13 -2.06 -2.97 7.14
CA PHE A 13 -2.44 -1.65 7.62
C PHE A 13 -3.80 -1.65 8.31
N THR A 14 -4.77 -2.43 7.83
CA THR A 14 -6.07 -2.59 8.46
C THR A 14 -5.95 -3.23 9.84
N VAL A 15 -5.15 -4.29 9.98
CA VAL A 15 -4.87 -4.94 11.27
C VAL A 15 -4.18 -3.97 12.23
N ALA A 16 -3.18 -3.21 11.75
CA ALA A 16 -2.50 -2.22 12.57
C ALA A 16 -3.43 -1.10 13.03
N TRP A 17 -4.33 -0.63 12.15
CA TRP A 17 -5.35 0.36 12.45
C TRP A 17 -6.38 -0.16 13.45
N TYR A 18 -6.91 -1.36 13.22
CA TYR A 18 -7.91 -2.01 14.08
C TYR A 18 -7.37 -2.34 15.48
N SER A 19 -6.08 -2.68 15.59
CA SER A 19 -5.45 -3.01 16.88
C SER A 19 -5.23 -1.79 17.79
N GLY A 20 -5.53 -0.57 17.34
CA GLY A 20 -5.28 0.66 18.12
C GLY A 20 -3.80 1.01 18.34
N ARG A 21 -2.86 0.19 17.85
CA ARG A 21 -1.40 0.35 18.04
C ARG A 21 -0.80 1.55 17.31
N GLY A 22 -1.62 2.37 16.66
CA GLY A 22 -1.20 3.52 15.88
C GLY A 22 -2.17 4.69 15.94
N GLU A 23 -2.82 4.92 17.09
CA GLU A 23 -3.55 6.16 17.30
C GLU A 23 -2.67 7.39 16.98
N GLY A 24 -3.22 8.26 16.14
CA GLY A 24 -2.54 9.42 15.59
C GLY A 24 -1.59 9.12 14.42
N MET A 25 -1.25 7.88 14.06
CA MET A 25 -0.28 7.60 12.98
C MET A 25 -0.86 7.67 11.56
N LEU A 26 -2.06 8.25 11.39
CA LEU A 26 -2.74 8.39 10.09
C LEU A 26 -2.88 7.05 9.32
N LEU A 27 -3.03 5.93 10.03
CA LEU A 27 -3.09 4.59 9.41
C LEU A 27 -4.31 4.40 8.48
N SER A 28 -5.34 5.23 8.62
CA SER A 28 -6.48 5.25 7.69
C SER A 28 -6.07 5.63 6.26
N LEU A 29 -5.02 6.44 6.08
CA LEU A 29 -4.53 6.84 4.76
C LEU A 29 -3.99 5.65 3.95
N PRO A 30 -2.98 4.89 4.42
CA PRO A 30 -2.50 3.72 3.69
C PRO A 30 -3.56 2.62 3.57
N CYS A 31 -4.50 2.49 4.54
CA CYS A 31 -5.64 1.58 4.39
C CYS A 31 -6.45 1.90 3.13
N LEU A 32 -6.88 3.16 2.97
CA LEU A 32 -7.68 3.57 1.81
C LEU A 32 -6.89 3.45 0.50
N MET A 33 -5.61 3.83 0.51
CA MET A 33 -4.75 3.74 -0.67
C MET A 33 -4.59 2.29 -1.17
N TYR A 34 -4.25 1.36 -0.27
CA TYR A 34 -3.99 -0.02 -0.65
C TYR A 34 -5.27 -0.81 -0.94
N TRP A 35 -6.38 -0.53 -0.24
CA TRP A 35 -7.68 -1.10 -0.62
C TRP A 35 -8.14 -0.59 -1.99
N GLY A 36 -7.97 0.70 -2.28
CA GLY A 36 -8.27 1.27 -3.60
C GLY A 36 -7.45 0.61 -4.72
N ALA A 37 -6.13 0.47 -4.51
CA ALA A 37 -5.26 -0.22 -5.46
C ALA A 37 -5.61 -1.71 -5.61
N SER A 38 -6.00 -2.37 -4.52
CA SER A 38 -6.46 -3.77 -4.56
C SER A 38 -7.73 -3.93 -5.39
N LEU A 39 -8.69 -3.01 -5.26
CA LEU A 39 -9.91 -3.04 -6.06
C LEU A 39 -9.63 -2.82 -7.55
N MET A 40 -8.75 -1.86 -7.89
CA MET A 40 -8.34 -1.63 -9.27
C MET A 40 -7.72 -2.90 -9.89
N TRP A 41 -6.74 -3.50 -9.22
CA TRP A 41 -6.09 -4.70 -9.73
C TRP A 41 -6.94 -5.98 -9.65
N LEU A 42 -7.98 -5.98 -8.82
CA LEU A 42 -8.99 -7.05 -8.84
C LEU A 42 -9.80 -6.97 -10.14
N VAL A 43 -10.20 -5.77 -10.57
CA VAL A 43 -10.90 -5.59 -11.85
C VAL A 43 -10.03 -6.04 -13.01
N ASP A 44 -8.74 -5.68 -13.01
CA ASP A 44 -7.79 -6.14 -14.03
C ASP A 44 -7.69 -7.67 -14.05
N ALA A 45 -7.56 -8.32 -12.89
CA ALA A 45 -7.49 -9.77 -12.79
C ALA A 45 -8.78 -10.47 -13.28
N VAL A 46 -9.96 -9.88 -13.02
CA VAL A 46 -11.23 -10.39 -13.55
C VAL A 46 -11.28 -10.25 -15.07
N ALA A 47 -10.86 -9.10 -15.62
CA ALA A 47 -10.85 -8.87 -17.06
C ALA A 47 -9.89 -9.83 -17.78
N GLU A 48 -8.70 -10.05 -17.23
CA GLU A 48 -7.71 -10.99 -17.76
C GLU A 48 -8.21 -12.44 -17.68
N TYR A 49 -8.88 -12.83 -16.59
CA TYR A 49 -9.53 -14.14 -16.49
C TYR A 49 -10.66 -14.33 -17.52
N LEU A 50 -11.44 -13.29 -17.83
CA LEU A 50 -12.48 -13.37 -18.85
C LEU A 50 -11.90 -13.48 -20.28
N GLY A 51 -10.70 -12.92 -20.52
CA GLY A 51 -10.03 -12.97 -21.82
C GLY A 51 -9.21 -14.24 -22.05
N GLU A 52 -8.39 -14.63 -21.07
CA GLU A 52 -7.41 -15.72 -21.19
C GLU A 52 -7.79 -16.98 -20.38
N GLY A 53 -8.88 -16.91 -19.61
CA GLY A 53 -9.33 -18.02 -18.76
C GLY A 53 -8.33 -18.32 -17.66
N VAL A 54 -8.03 -19.61 -17.49
CA VAL A 54 -7.11 -20.10 -16.45
C VAL A 54 -5.64 -19.74 -16.71
N ALA A 55 -5.29 -19.22 -17.91
CA ALA A 55 -3.92 -18.88 -18.26
C ALA A 55 -3.33 -17.77 -17.35
N ILE A 56 -4.18 -16.92 -16.77
CA ILE A 56 -3.80 -15.90 -15.78
C ILE A 56 -3.01 -16.48 -14.58
N PHE A 57 -3.25 -17.75 -14.23
CA PHE A 57 -2.57 -18.43 -13.13
C PHE A 57 -1.23 -19.05 -13.51
N ASN A 58 -0.87 -19.05 -14.80
CA ASN A 58 0.40 -19.57 -15.29
C ASN A 58 1.14 -18.54 -16.17
N PRO A 59 1.48 -17.34 -15.63
CA PRO A 59 2.17 -16.31 -16.39
C PRO A 59 3.62 -16.73 -16.70
N SER A 60 4.19 -16.15 -17.76
CA SER A 60 5.64 -16.27 -18.01
C SER A 60 6.44 -15.62 -16.87
N GLY A 61 7.66 -16.12 -16.62
CA GLY A 61 8.52 -15.61 -15.56
C GLY A 61 8.84 -14.11 -15.68
N GLU A 62 9.01 -13.61 -16.91
CA GLU A 62 9.24 -12.17 -17.17
C GLU A 62 8.02 -11.32 -16.81
N ARG A 63 6.81 -11.76 -17.18
CA ARG A 63 5.56 -11.06 -16.85
C ARG A 63 5.34 -11.03 -15.34
N LEU A 64 5.56 -12.17 -14.68
CA LEU A 64 5.48 -12.29 -13.24
C LEU A 64 6.44 -11.32 -12.53
N ALA A 65 7.70 -11.27 -12.98
CA ALA A 65 8.72 -10.40 -12.41
C ALA A 65 8.39 -8.92 -12.61
N ASN A 66 7.92 -8.53 -13.79
CA ASN A 66 7.54 -7.16 -14.08
C ASN A 66 6.34 -6.70 -13.24
N ASP A 67 5.31 -7.54 -13.12
CA ASP A 67 4.14 -7.26 -12.28
C ASP A 67 4.50 -7.18 -10.79
N ALA A 68 5.40 -8.05 -10.33
CA ALA A 68 5.89 -8.01 -8.96
C ALA A 68 6.67 -6.73 -8.69
N PHE A 69 7.53 -6.30 -9.63
CA PHE A 69 8.26 -5.04 -9.53
C PHE A 69 7.31 -3.84 -9.50
N LEU A 70 6.29 -3.81 -10.36
CA LEU A 70 5.28 -2.77 -10.35
C LEU A 70 4.51 -2.73 -9.02
N GLY A 71 4.11 -3.90 -8.49
CA GLY A 71 3.45 -4.00 -7.20
C GLY A 71 4.32 -3.47 -6.06
N LEU A 72 5.62 -3.80 -6.07
CA LEU A 72 6.58 -3.30 -5.08
C LEU A 72 6.76 -1.78 -5.17
N CYS A 73 6.84 -1.23 -6.38
CA CYS A 73 6.92 0.22 -6.60
C CYS A 73 5.70 0.94 -6.02
N VAL A 74 4.48 0.44 -6.26
CA VAL A 74 3.25 1.04 -5.75
C VAL A 74 3.15 0.95 -4.23
N VAL A 75 3.51 -0.19 -3.64
CA VAL A 75 3.59 -0.33 -2.18
C VAL A 75 4.57 0.67 -1.60
N THR A 76 5.79 0.74 -2.16
CA THR A 76 6.85 1.66 -1.71
C THR A 76 6.41 3.12 -1.80
N LEU A 77 5.82 3.53 -2.92
CA LEU A 77 5.33 4.89 -3.10
C LEU A 77 4.23 5.22 -2.11
N GLY A 78 3.31 4.29 -1.85
CA GLY A 78 2.26 4.48 -0.86
C GLY A 78 2.80 4.70 0.55
N LEU A 79 3.85 3.96 0.93
CA LEU A 79 4.55 4.14 2.22
C LEU A 79 5.22 5.51 2.30
N VAL A 80 5.88 5.94 1.23
CA VAL A 80 6.52 7.27 1.16
C VAL A 80 5.47 8.38 1.35
N VAL A 81 4.35 8.31 0.63
CA VAL A 81 3.24 9.28 0.77
C VAL A 81 2.72 9.29 2.20
N TRP A 82 2.52 8.13 2.81
CA TRP A 82 2.08 8.02 4.20
C TRP A 82 3.09 8.65 5.18
N VAL A 83 4.39 8.37 5.03
CA VAL A 83 5.46 8.95 5.87
C VAL A 83 5.50 10.47 5.72
N VAL A 84 5.44 10.99 4.50
CA VAL A 84 5.40 12.44 4.26
C VAL A 84 4.18 13.07 4.93
N ALA A 85 2.99 12.48 4.80
CA ALA A 85 1.78 12.97 5.45
C ALA A 85 1.88 12.92 6.98
N LEU A 86 2.46 11.85 7.54
CA LEU A 86 2.69 11.69 8.97
C LEU A 86 3.62 12.77 9.53
N LEU A 87 4.73 13.01 8.85
CA LEU A 87 5.71 14.04 9.23
C LEU A 87 5.14 15.45 9.08
N ALA A 88 4.34 15.71 8.04
CA ALA A 88 3.74 17.02 7.80
C ALA A 88 2.66 17.37 8.84
N ARG A 89 1.80 16.40 9.22
CA ARG A 89 0.77 16.62 10.24
C ARG A 89 1.33 16.60 11.66
N ASP A 90 2.46 15.92 11.86
CA ASP A 90 3.15 15.75 13.14
C ASP A 90 2.19 15.60 14.34
N PRO A 91 1.30 14.59 14.32
CA PRO A 91 0.23 14.44 15.30
C PRO A 91 0.73 14.24 16.73
N ARG A 92 2.01 13.88 16.90
CA ARG A 92 2.68 13.70 18.19
C ARG A 92 3.66 14.83 18.54
N GLY A 93 3.78 15.86 17.70
CA GLY A 93 4.65 17.01 17.93
C GLY A 93 6.16 16.70 17.94
N ARG A 94 6.57 15.48 17.57
CA ARG A 94 7.97 15.02 17.70
C ARG A 94 8.89 15.73 16.71
N VAL A 95 8.39 16.03 15.51
CA VAL A 95 9.16 16.74 14.50
C VAL A 95 9.38 18.18 14.96
N ARG A 96 8.31 18.84 15.43
CA ARG A 96 8.39 20.21 15.98
C ARG A 96 9.33 20.28 17.17
N GLU A 97 9.24 19.34 18.12
CA GLU A 97 10.12 19.30 19.29
C GLU A 97 11.59 19.15 18.88
N ALA A 98 11.91 18.23 17.96
CA ALA A 98 13.27 18.01 17.49
C ALA A 98 13.88 19.22 16.76
N VAL A 99 13.06 19.98 16.02
CA VAL A 99 13.49 21.18 15.30
C VAL A 99 13.63 22.38 16.26
N LEU A 100 12.69 22.57 17.19
CA LEU A 100 12.68 23.69 18.12
C LEU A 100 13.73 23.55 19.23
N ARG A 101 14.05 22.33 19.68
CA ARG A 101 15.17 22.09 20.64
C ARG A 101 16.55 22.43 20.10
N ARG A 102 16.70 22.61 18.77
CA ARG A 102 17.96 23.02 18.14
C ARG A 102 18.08 24.53 17.93
N ARG A 103 17.08 25.33 18.31
CA ARG A 103 17.17 26.79 18.40
C ARG A 103 17.29 27.23 19.85
#